data_AF-A0A1Q6YYT3-F1
#
_entry.id   AF-A0A1Q6YYT3-F1
#
_cell.length_a   1.000
_cell.length_b   1.000
_cell.length_c   1.000
_cell.angle_alpha   90.00
_cell.angle_beta   90.00
_cell.angle_gamma   90.00
#
_symmetry.space_group_name_H-M   'P 1'
#
loop_
_entity.id
_entity.type
_entity.pdbx_description
1 polymer ?
#
loop_
_entity_poly.entity_id
_entity_poly.type
_entity_poly.pdbx_seq_one_letter_code
_entity_poly.pdbx_strand_id
1 'polypeptide(L)'
;MDLYDAKDRIAVALVESVFRRARYRVRPFQNEPGLRFIRDDWTPSFHAALAADDGNEREFLIEVTYRPFVEQFIALENQRRDASVFVLARQHWPALRSVVVTDHPEQGRSCFQAVVLGSPRGERLGTVDLADAGEFAIFAHNVADHEELLTRIFAMLSTDKYRHATRV
;
A
#
# COMPACT_ATOMS: atom_id res chain seq x y z
N MET A 1 -20.45 5.63 0.66
CA MET A 1 -19.24 4.88 0.30
C MET A 1 -19.32 4.60 -1.17
N ASP A 2 -18.40 5.16 -1.94
CA ASP A 2 -18.34 4.88 -3.37
C ASP A 2 -17.49 3.62 -3.65
N LEU A 3 -17.41 3.20 -4.91
CA LEU A 3 -16.64 2.01 -5.31
C LEU A 3 -15.14 2.19 -5.02
N TYR A 4 -14.62 3.41 -5.10
CA TYR A 4 -13.22 3.68 -4.86
C TYR A 4 -12.89 3.53 -3.38
N ASP A 5 -13.70 4.11 -2.49
CA ASP A 5 -13.59 3.94 -1.03
C ASP A 5 -13.62 2.47 -0.62
N ALA A 6 -14.50 1.67 -1.26
CA ALA A 6 -14.60 0.24 -0.98
C ALA A 6 -13.33 -0.50 -1.42
N LYS A 7 -12.83 -0.22 -2.63
CA LYS A 7 -11.57 -0.80 -3.14
C LYS A 7 -10.38 -0.43 -2.27
N ASP A 8 -10.30 0.82 -1.82
CA ASP A 8 -9.23 1.31 -0.96
C ASP A 8 -9.21 0.59 0.40
N ARG A 9 -10.38 0.44 1.06
CA ARG A 9 -10.47 -0.33 2.31
C ARG A 9 -10.12 -1.81 2.13
N ILE A 10 -10.53 -2.42 1.01
CA ILE A 10 -10.18 -3.81 0.70
C ILE A 10 -8.68 -3.94 0.43
N ALA A 11 -8.08 -2.97 -0.25
CA ALA A 11 -6.63 -2.92 -0.46
C ALA A 11 -5.88 -2.94 0.87
N VAL A 12 -6.27 -2.10 1.83
CA VAL A 12 -5.71 -2.10 3.20
C VAL A 12 -5.82 -3.49 3.82
N ALA A 13 -7.03 -4.06 3.86
CA ALA A 13 -7.28 -5.36 4.49
C ALA A 13 -6.48 -6.52 3.85
N LEU A 14 -6.33 -6.51 2.52
CA LEU A 14 -5.55 -7.51 1.80
C LEU A 14 -4.07 -7.39 2.10
N VAL A 15 -3.52 -6.17 2.11
CA VAL A 15 -2.11 -5.97 2.47
C VAL A 15 -1.86 -6.36 3.92
N GLU A 16 -2.73 -6.02 4.86
CA GLU A 16 -2.62 -6.54 6.24
C GLU A 16 -2.59 -8.07 6.27
N SER A 17 -3.44 -8.73 5.47
CA SER A 17 -3.49 -10.19 5.37
C SER A 17 -2.17 -10.76 4.83
N VAL A 18 -1.58 -10.14 3.80
CA VAL A 18 -0.26 -10.52 3.28
C VAL A 18 0.80 -10.45 4.38
N PHE A 19 0.85 -9.35 5.14
CA PHE A 19 1.80 -9.19 6.25
C PHE A 19 1.56 -10.23 7.35
N ARG A 20 0.31 -10.48 7.76
CA ARG A 20 -0.04 -11.53 8.74
C ARG A 20 0.40 -12.91 8.26
N ARG A 21 0.25 -13.21 6.97
CA ARG A 21 0.70 -14.48 6.36
C ARG A 21 2.21 -14.61 6.38
N ALA A 22 2.93 -13.50 6.22
CA ALA A 22 4.38 -13.39 6.42
C ALA A 22 4.81 -13.33 7.90
N ARG A 23 3.93 -13.71 8.84
CA ARG A 23 4.18 -13.79 10.30
C ARG A 23 4.35 -12.46 11.02
N TYR A 24 4.03 -11.35 10.38
CA TYR A 24 3.98 -10.06 11.07
C TYR A 24 2.80 -10.02 12.06
N ARG A 25 3.03 -9.42 13.22
CA ARG A 25 1.96 -8.93 14.09
C ARG A 25 1.49 -7.59 13.52
N VAL A 26 0.24 -7.54 13.10
CA VAL A 26 -0.37 -6.35 12.50
C VAL A 26 -1.37 -5.71 13.48
N ARG A 27 -1.25 -4.40 13.70
CA ARG A 27 -2.19 -3.61 14.52
C ARG A 27 -2.60 -2.35 13.77
N PRO A 28 -3.89 -1.95 13.79
CA PRO A 28 -4.32 -0.69 13.19
C PRO A 28 -3.50 0.48 13.72
N PHE A 29 -3.19 1.45 12.85
CA PHE A 29 -2.55 2.68 13.29
C PHE A 29 -3.55 3.49 14.12
N GLN A 30 -3.13 3.91 15.31
CA GLN A 30 -3.90 4.80 16.16
C GLN A 30 -3.15 6.13 16.21
N ASN A 31 -3.73 7.17 15.63
CA ASN A 31 -3.13 8.49 15.67
C ASN A 31 -3.16 9.01 17.11
N GLU A 32 -2.03 9.52 17.61
CA GLU A 32 -2.02 10.15 18.92
C GLU A 32 -2.88 11.43 18.88
N PRO A 33 -3.72 11.68 19.89
CA PRO A 33 -4.55 12.87 19.92
C PRO A 33 -3.68 14.13 19.95
N GLY A 34 -3.69 14.89 18.85
CA GLY A 34 -2.92 16.14 18.71
C GLY A 34 -2.18 16.30 17.38
N LEU A 35 -1.93 15.20 16.67
CA LEU A 35 -1.31 15.20 15.34
C LEU A 35 -2.36 15.53 14.25
N ARG A 36 -2.61 16.82 14.03
CA ARG A 36 -3.36 17.29 12.85
C ARG A 36 -2.41 17.40 11.66
N PHE A 37 -2.48 16.44 10.76
CA PHE A 37 -1.73 16.51 9.50
C PHE A 37 -2.38 17.51 8.53
N ILE A 38 -1.55 18.15 7.72
CA ILE A 38 -1.93 19.24 6.80
C ILE A 38 -2.86 18.73 5.66
N ARG A 39 -3.05 17.41 5.55
CA ARG A 39 -4.11 16.72 4.82
C ARG A 39 -4.57 15.54 5.66
N ASP A 40 -5.88 15.45 5.95
CA ASP A 40 -6.49 14.35 6.72
C ASP A 40 -6.32 12.96 6.05
N ASP A 41 -5.80 12.90 4.83
CA ASP A 41 -5.84 11.72 3.97
C ASP A 41 -4.57 10.85 4.01
N TRP A 42 -3.54 11.19 4.79
CA TRP A 42 -2.24 10.50 4.72
C TRP A 42 -1.63 10.21 6.09
N THR A 43 -2.25 9.27 6.79
CA THR A 43 -1.72 8.64 8.01
C THR A 43 -1.40 7.19 7.71
N PRO A 44 -0.42 6.56 8.40
CA PRO A 44 -0.20 5.12 8.24
C PRO A 44 -1.49 4.33 8.44
N SER A 45 -1.67 3.27 7.67
CA SER A 45 -2.80 2.37 7.78
C SER A 45 -2.65 1.44 9.00
N PHE A 46 -1.45 0.87 9.20
CA PHE A 46 -1.19 -0.06 10.30
C PHE A 46 0.29 -0.14 10.69
N HIS A 47 0.53 -0.68 11.89
CA HIS A 47 1.83 -1.14 12.36
C HIS A 47 2.03 -2.61 12.01
N ALA A 48 3.23 -2.96 11.54
CA ALA A 48 3.65 -4.33 11.30
C ALA A 48 4.95 -4.62 12.04
N ALA A 49 4.95 -5.62 12.91
CA ALA A 49 6.13 -6.04 13.67
C ALA A 49 6.47 -7.50 13.38
N LEU A 50 7.71 -7.77 12.99
CA LEU A 50 8.24 -9.12 12.81
C LEU A 50 9.30 -9.39 13.88
N ALA A 51 9.09 -10.44 14.67
CA ALA A 51 10.11 -10.90 15.61
C ALA A 51 11.33 -11.42 14.84
N ALA A 52 12.52 -10.93 15.21
CA ALA A 52 13.78 -11.46 14.74
C ALA A 52 14.33 -12.48 15.75
N ASP A 53 15.17 -13.40 15.26
CA ASP A 53 15.70 -14.53 16.04
C ASP A 53 16.62 -14.09 17.20
N ASP A 54 17.14 -12.86 17.14
CA ASP A 54 17.98 -12.23 18.17
C ASP A 54 17.16 -11.57 19.30
N GLY A 55 15.83 -11.66 19.26
CA GLY A 55 14.93 -11.03 20.22
C GLY A 55 14.61 -9.57 19.90
N ASN A 56 15.17 -9.00 18.83
CA ASN A 56 14.77 -7.68 18.33
C ASN A 56 13.48 -7.80 17.51
N GLU A 57 12.72 -6.72 17.41
CA GLU A 57 11.58 -6.64 16.50
C GLU A 57 11.88 -5.69 15.35
N ARG A 58 11.63 -6.16 14.13
CA ARG A 58 11.60 -5.29 12.95
C ARG A 58 10.21 -4.69 12.84
N GLU A 59 10.10 -3.42 13.17
CA GLU A 59 8.85 -2.67 13.13
C GLU A 59 8.77 -1.77 11.90
N PHE A 60 7.59 -1.73 11.29
CA PHE A 60 7.27 -0.87 10.16
C PHE A 60 5.95 -0.17 10.41
N LEU A 61 5.88 1.10 9.97
CA LEU A 61 4.63 1.78 9.70
C LEU A 61 4.31 1.55 8.23
N ILE A 62 3.14 0.98 7.94
CA ILE A 62 2.70 0.70 6.58
C ILE A 62 1.56 1.64 6.25
N GLU A 63 1.74 2.41 5.18
CA GLU A 63 0.65 3.09 4.52
C GLU A 63 0.22 2.35 3.27
N VAL A 64 -1.08 2.15 3.09
CA VAL A 64 -1.64 1.42 1.96
C VAL A 64 -2.60 2.31 1.22
N THR A 65 -2.47 2.37 -0.11
CA THR A 65 -3.40 3.15 -0.91
C THR A 65 -3.72 2.47 -2.22
N TYR A 66 -5.00 2.46 -2.61
CA TYR A 66 -5.43 1.94 -3.90
C TYR A 66 -5.22 2.99 -5.00
N ARG A 67 -4.60 2.61 -6.12
CA ARG A 67 -4.47 3.44 -7.32
C ARG A 67 -4.71 2.59 -8.57
N PRO A 68 -5.68 2.96 -9.42
CA PRO A 68 -5.90 2.24 -10.67
C PRO A 68 -4.74 2.37 -11.65
N PHE A 69 -3.93 3.44 -11.54
CA PHE A 69 -2.88 3.79 -12.49
C PHE A 69 -1.60 4.16 -11.72
N VAL A 70 -0.78 3.16 -11.42
CA VAL A 70 0.39 3.29 -10.52
C VAL A 70 1.46 4.20 -11.14
N GLU A 71 1.85 3.97 -12.39
CA GLU A 71 2.92 4.75 -13.04
C GLU A 71 2.56 6.22 -13.17
N GLN A 72 1.32 6.54 -13.54
CA GLN A 72 0.83 7.91 -13.63
C GLN A 72 0.83 8.59 -12.26
N PHE A 73 0.43 7.86 -11.22
CA PHE A 73 0.47 8.36 -9.85
C PHE A 73 1.90 8.64 -9.38
N ILE A 74 2.83 7.70 -9.60
CA ILE A 74 4.24 7.86 -9.22
C ILE A 74 4.92 8.96 -10.05
N ALA A 75 4.57 9.11 -11.33
CA ALA A 75 5.06 10.21 -12.16
C ALA A 75 4.62 11.58 -11.63
N LEU A 76 3.36 11.70 -11.21
CA LEU A 76 2.83 12.93 -10.60
C LEU A 76 3.53 13.25 -9.28
N GLU A 77 3.77 12.24 -8.44
CA GLU A 77 4.50 12.42 -7.17
C GLU A 77 5.96 12.83 -7.41
N ASN A 78 6.61 12.27 -8.42
CA ASN A 78 7.94 12.70 -8.84
C ASN A 78 7.99 14.16 -9.32
N GLN A 79 6.94 14.66 -9.99
CA GLN A 79 6.85 16.07 -10.38
C GLN A 79 6.73 16.99 -9.17
N ARG A 80 6.13 16.52 -8.07
CA ARG A 80 5.96 17.29 -6.82
C ARG A 80 7.25 17.40 -6.00
N ARG A 81 8.23 16.50 -6.21
CA ARG A 81 9.54 16.51 -5.53
C ARG A 81 9.37 16.57 -4.01
N ASP A 82 9.86 17.61 -3.35
CA ASP A 82 9.77 17.80 -1.89
C ASP A 82 8.34 17.95 -1.38
N ALA A 83 7.40 18.33 -2.25
CA ALA A 83 5.97 18.38 -1.95
C ALA A 83 5.26 17.05 -2.23
N SER A 84 6.00 15.98 -2.59
CA SER A 84 5.43 14.64 -2.71
C SER A 84 4.91 14.17 -1.36
N VAL A 85 3.77 13.47 -1.40
CA VAL A 85 3.16 12.91 -0.22
C VAL A 85 4.09 11.89 0.47
N PHE A 86 4.83 11.10 -0.32
CA PHE A 86 5.81 10.12 0.18
C PHE A 86 6.97 10.77 0.91
N VAL A 87 7.46 11.91 0.41
CA VAL A 87 8.55 12.66 1.02
C VAL A 87 8.07 13.30 2.32
N LEU A 88 6.95 14.02 2.28
CA LEU A 88 6.41 14.72 3.45
C LEU A 88 6.08 13.77 4.60
N ALA A 89 5.51 12.61 4.33
CA ALA A 89 5.19 11.68 5.41
C ALA A 89 6.42 10.96 5.95
N ARG A 90 7.43 10.68 5.13
CA ARG A 90 8.70 10.12 5.64
C ARG A 90 9.49 11.11 6.49
N GLN A 91 9.32 12.42 6.28
CA GLN A 91 9.88 13.42 7.20
C GLN A 91 9.27 13.30 8.60
N HIS A 92 7.99 12.91 8.69
CA HIS A 92 7.29 12.78 9.97
C HIS A 92 7.39 11.38 10.59
N TRP A 93 7.28 10.35 9.75
CA TRP A 93 7.43 8.96 10.09
C TRP A 93 8.59 8.37 9.27
N PRO A 94 9.85 8.49 9.73
CA PRO A 94 11.01 8.00 8.98
C PRO A 94 10.96 6.48 8.68
N ALA A 95 10.29 5.71 9.53
CA ALA A 95 10.07 4.28 9.35
C ALA A 95 8.91 3.94 8.39
N LEU A 96 8.20 4.94 7.84
CA LEU A 96 7.05 4.71 6.96
C LEU A 96 7.47 4.05 5.65
N ARG A 97 6.70 3.03 5.30
CA ARG A 97 6.72 2.39 3.99
C ARG A 97 5.33 2.48 3.38
N SER A 98 5.30 2.72 2.08
CA SER A 98 4.04 2.84 1.36
C SER A 98 3.89 1.68 0.39
N VAL A 99 2.69 1.08 0.39
CA VAL A 99 2.28 0.04 -0.53
C VAL A 99 1.14 0.59 -1.38
N VAL A 100 1.35 0.58 -2.70
CA VAL A 100 0.32 0.92 -3.67
C VAL A 100 -0.32 -0.37 -4.15
N VAL A 101 -1.65 -0.38 -4.17
CA VAL A 101 -2.45 -1.51 -4.65
C VAL A 101 -3.17 -1.12 -5.93
N THR A 102 -3.18 -1.98 -6.93
CA THR A 102 -3.84 -1.76 -8.21
C THR A 102 -4.55 -3.02 -8.68
N ASP A 103 -5.63 -2.86 -9.45
CA ASP A 103 -6.28 -3.92 -10.22
C ASP A 103 -5.96 -3.86 -11.71
N HIS A 104 -5.08 -2.94 -12.11
CA HIS A 104 -4.58 -2.79 -13.47
C HIS A 104 -3.04 -2.73 -13.47
N PRO A 105 -2.35 -3.77 -12.96
CA PRO A 105 -0.89 -3.78 -13.01
C PRO A 105 -0.40 -3.83 -14.46
N GLU A 106 0.78 -3.26 -14.72
CA GLU A 106 1.45 -3.44 -16.00
C GLU A 106 1.84 -4.91 -16.22
N GLN A 107 2.15 -5.28 -17.46
CA GLN A 107 2.48 -6.66 -17.79
C GLN A 107 3.69 -7.15 -16.98
N GLY A 108 3.49 -8.26 -16.24
CA GLY A 108 4.53 -8.85 -15.40
C GLY A 108 4.75 -8.15 -14.06
N ARG A 109 3.91 -7.18 -13.70
CA ARG A 109 3.93 -6.50 -12.39
C ARG A 109 2.87 -7.05 -11.45
N SER A 110 3.15 -6.93 -10.16
CA SER A 110 2.21 -7.29 -9.09
C SER A 110 1.12 -6.22 -8.91
N CYS A 111 -0.07 -6.64 -8.48
CA CYS A 111 -1.14 -5.80 -7.97
C CYS A 111 -0.74 -5.09 -6.66
N PHE A 112 0.23 -5.65 -5.92
CA PHE A 112 0.79 -5.08 -4.69
C PHE A 112 2.22 -4.62 -4.91
N GLN A 113 2.47 -3.31 -4.82
CA GLN A 113 3.79 -2.73 -5.10
C GLN A 113 4.24 -1.83 -3.95
N ALA A 114 5.47 -2.00 -3.49
CA ALA A 114 6.10 -1.12 -2.50
C ALA A 114 6.74 0.08 -3.18
N VAL A 115 6.53 1.28 -2.61
CA VAL A 115 7.16 2.51 -3.09
C VAL A 115 8.55 2.63 -2.51
N VAL A 116 9.53 2.80 -3.39
CA VAL A 116 10.95 2.96 -3.05
C VAL A 116 11.42 4.35 -3.43
N LEU A 117 12.21 4.97 -2.55
CA LEU A 117 12.94 6.18 -2.90
C LEU A 117 14.29 5.78 -3.50
N GLY A 118 14.59 6.31 -4.69
CA GLY A 118 15.87 6.12 -5.34
C GLY A 118 17.06 6.60 -4.50
N SER A 119 18.25 6.06 -4.82
CA SER A 119 19.55 6.40 -4.22
C SER A 119 19.85 7.91 -4.25
N PRO A 120 20.64 8.46 -3.32
CA PRO A 120 20.86 9.91 -3.09
C PRO A 120 21.40 10.75 -4.28
N ARG A 121 21.63 10.16 -5.46
CA ARG A 121 21.99 10.90 -6.68
C ARG A 121 20.81 11.10 -7.65
N GLY A 122 19.63 10.60 -7.31
CA GLY A 122 18.41 10.76 -8.09
C GLY A 122 17.22 10.27 -7.27
N GLU A 123 16.63 11.18 -6.51
CA GLU A 123 15.45 11.01 -5.64
C GLU A 123 14.17 10.77 -6.45
N ARG A 124 14.19 9.83 -7.38
CA ARG A 124 13.00 9.44 -8.12
C ARG A 124 12.30 8.34 -7.33
N LEU A 125 11.04 8.59 -6.99
CA LEU A 125 10.11 7.57 -6.53
C LEU A 125 9.98 6.52 -7.63
N GLY A 126 10.10 5.26 -7.24
CA GLY A 126 9.77 4.11 -8.07
C GLY A 126 8.96 3.10 -7.27
N THR A 127 8.57 2.02 -7.92
CA THR A 127 7.90 0.90 -7.26
C THR A 127 8.61 -0.40 -7.56
N VAL A 128 8.59 -1.30 -6.58
CA VAL A 128 8.98 -2.71 -6.75
C VAL A 128 7.80 -3.57 -6.33
N ASP A 129 7.70 -4.78 -6.85
CA ASP A 129 6.67 -5.69 -6.40
C ASP A 129 6.87 -6.00 -4.91
N LEU A 130 5.78 -6.16 -4.15
CA LEU A 130 5.85 -6.27 -2.69
C LEU A 130 6.72 -7.47 -2.23
N ALA A 131 6.77 -8.54 -3.02
CA ALA A 131 7.63 -9.70 -2.76
C ALA A 131 9.13 -9.42 -3.01
N ASP A 132 9.45 -8.46 -3.88
CA ASP A 132 10.82 -8.08 -4.23
C ASP A 132 11.39 -7.00 -3.29
N ALA A 133 10.53 -6.39 -2.48
CA ALA A 133 10.94 -5.50 -1.41
C ALA A 133 11.57 -6.31 -0.25
N GLY A 134 12.85 -6.63 -0.41
CA GLY A 134 13.60 -7.53 0.49
C GLY A 134 13.59 -7.13 1.97
N GLU A 135 13.32 -5.85 2.30
CA GLU A 135 13.17 -5.40 3.68
C GLU A 135 11.96 -6.04 4.42
N PHE A 136 10.93 -6.47 3.68
CA PHE A 136 9.74 -7.11 4.26
C PHE A 136 9.80 -8.63 4.33
N ALA A 137 10.74 -9.28 3.64
CA ALA A 137 10.84 -10.74 3.58
C ALA A 137 9.48 -11.43 3.26
N ILE A 138 8.68 -10.84 2.38
CA ILE A 138 7.39 -11.40 1.95
C ILE A 138 7.63 -12.37 0.81
N PHE A 139 7.11 -13.60 0.94
CA PHE A 139 7.26 -14.62 -0.10
C PHE A 139 6.31 -14.37 -1.29
N ALA A 140 6.82 -14.52 -2.50
CA ALA A 140 6.07 -14.31 -3.75
C ALA A 140 4.77 -15.11 -3.85
N HIS A 141 4.75 -16.37 -3.40
CA HIS A 141 3.53 -17.19 -3.41
C HIS A 141 2.41 -16.60 -2.55
N ASN A 142 2.75 -15.98 -1.40
CA ASN A 142 1.75 -15.34 -0.55
C ASN A 142 1.15 -14.13 -1.27
N VAL A 143 1.96 -13.37 -2.01
CA VAL A 143 1.45 -12.24 -2.80
C VAL A 143 0.51 -12.74 -3.89
N ALA A 144 0.94 -13.72 -4.68
CA ALA A 144 0.14 -14.29 -5.79
C ALA A 144 -1.25 -14.79 -5.35
N ASP A 145 -1.33 -15.51 -4.21
CA ASP A 145 -2.62 -15.96 -3.66
C ASP A 145 -3.55 -14.78 -3.34
N HIS A 146 -3.00 -13.68 -2.82
CA HIS A 146 -3.78 -12.48 -2.50
C HIS A 146 -4.12 -11.66 -3.75
N GLU A 147 -3.33 -11.75 -4.82
CA GLU A 147 -3.64 -11.10 -6.10
C GLU A 147 -4.86 -11.74 -6.74
N GLU A 148 -4.91 -13.07 -6.76
CA GLU A 148 -6.08 -13.79 -7.26
C GLU A 148 -7.35 -13.40 -6.50
N LEU A 149 -7.25 -13.28 -5.16
CA LEU A 149 -8.34 -12.82 -4.31
C LEU A 149 -8.75 -11.37 -4.64
N LEU A 150 -7.77 -10.47 -4.80
CA LEU A 150 -8.02 -9.07 -5.16
C LEU A 150 -8.79 -8.95 -6.47
N THR A 151 -8.30 -9.61 -7.53
CA THR A 151 -8.92 -9.56 -8.86
C THR A 151 -10.35 -10.06 -8.81
N ARG A 152 -10.61 -11.16 -8.09
CA ARG A 152 -11.98 -11.70 -7.93
C ARG A 152 -12.89 -10.71 -7.20
N ILE A 153 -12.44 -10.15 -6.08
CA ILE A 153 -13.25 -9.20 -5.29
C ILE A 153 -13.56 -7.94 -6.12
N PHE A 154 -12.57 -7.38 -6.82
CA PHE A 154 -12.74 -6.13 -7.55
C PHE A 154 -13.60 -6.32 -8.80
N ALA A 155 -13.53 -7.49 -9.45
CA ALA A 155 -14.44 -7.85 -10.53
C ALA A 155 -15.90 -7.94 -10.05
N MET A 156 -16.14 -8.54 -8.89
CA MET A 156 -17.49 -8.62 -8.29
C MET A 156 -18.04 -7.23 -7.96
N LEU A 157 -17.24 -6.38 -7.30
CA LEU A 157 -17.65 -5.01 -6.94
C LEU A 157 -17.95 -4.14 -8.15
N SER A 158 -17.17 -4.29 -9.22
CA SER A 158 -17.39 -3.56 -10.46
C SER A 158 -18.68 -4.02 -11.14
N THR A 159 -18.94 -5.33 -11.17
CA THR A 159 -20.16 -5.92 -11.76
C THR A 159 -21.43 -5.52 -11.01
N ASP A 160 -21.40 -5.48 -9.67
CA ASP A 160 -22.54 -5.08 -8.86
C ASP A 160 -22.93 -3.61 -9.05
N LYS A 161 -21.94 -2.74 -9.28
CA LYS A 161 -22.18 -1.34 -9.63
C LYS A 161 -22.95 -1.22 -10.96
N TYR A 162 -22.59 -2.02 -11.97
CA TYR A 162 -23.32 -2.03 -13.25
C TYR A 162 -24.74 -2.58 -13.10
N ARG A 163 -24.95 -3.64 -12.31
CA ARG A 163 -26.29 -4.20 -12.07
C ARG A 163 -27.26 -3.22 -11.39
N HIS A 164 -26.75 -2.34 -10.52
CA HIS A 164 -27.56 -1.30 -9.89
C HIS A 164 -27.82 -0.10 -10.83
N ALA A 165 -26.92 0.19 -11.77
CA ALA A 165 -27.09 1.26 -12.75
C ALA A 165 -28.10 0.93 -13.86
N THR A 166 -28.35 -0.33 -14.18
CA THR A 166 -29.31 -0.76 -15.22
C THR A 166 -30.75 -0.96 -14.71
N ARG A 167 -31.01 -0.72 -13.41
CA ARG A 167 -32.33 -0.89 -12.78
C ARG A 167 -33.11 0.42 -12.59
N VAL A 168 -32.73 1.49 -13.29
CA VAL A 168 -33.41 2.80 -13.24
C VAL A 168 -34.11 3.06 -14.57
#